data_AF-A0A7V7UWS4-F1
#
_entry.id   AF-A0A7V7UWS4-F1
#
_cell.length_a   1.000
_cell.length_b   1.000
_cell.length_c   1.000
_cell.angle_alpha   90.00
_cell.angle_beta   90.00
_cell.angle_gamma   90.00
#
_symmetry.space_group_name_H-M   'P 1'
#
loop_
_entity.id
_entity.type
_entity.pdbx_description
1 polymer ?
#
loop_
_entity_poly.entity_id
_entity_poly.type
_entity_poly.pdbx_seq_one_letter_code
_entity_poly.pdbx_strand_id
1 'polypeptide(L)' 'MISESNIIDEVLPLLDIITILIIEDDPIIGIVLVTLLKLVTEDRIARISLILLVIVLGIINFEY' A
#
# COMPACT_ATOMS: atom_id res chain seq x y z
N MET A 1 1.74 25.03 9.96
CA MET A 1 2.35 23.90 10.67
C MET A 1 1.99 22.65 9.89
N ILE A 2 2.97 21.89 9.41
CA ILE A 2 2.72 20.56 8.86
C ILE A 2 2.45 19.67 10.08
N SER A 3 1.19 19.31 10.30
CA SER A 3 0.82 18.32 11.31
C SER A 3 1.12 16.92 10.78
N GLU A 4 1.53 16.00 11.64
CA GLU A 4 1.85 14.61 11.32
C GLU A 4 0.74 13.90 10.53
N SER A 5 -0.53 14.24 10.81
CA SER A 5 -1.70 13.81 10.03
C SER A 5 -1.59 14.15 8.55
N ASN A 6 -1.12 15.34 8.20
CA ASN A 6 -1.09 15.82 6.81
C ASN A 6 -0.12 15.00 5.97
N ILE A 7 1.01 14.57 6.55
CA ILE A 7 2.00 13.74 5.86
C ILE A 7 1.42 12.36 5.59
N ILE A 8 0.77 11.75 6.58
CA ILE A 8 0.14 10.43 6.44
C ILE A 8 -0.97 10.47 5.37
N ASP A 9 -1.76 11.54 5.35
CA ASP A 9 -2.84 11.74 4.38
C ASP A 9 -2.32 11.92 2.94
N GLU A 10 -1.12 12.46 2.75
CA GLU A 10 -0.46 12.58 1.45
C GLU A 10 0.27 11.29 1.01
N VAL A 11 0.89 10.56 1.94
CA VAL A 11 1.72 9.38 1.65
C VAL A 11 0.88 8.14 1.35
N LEU A 12 -0.25 7.94 2.04
CA LEU A 12 -1.11 6.77 1.83
C LEU A 12 -1.59 6.59 0.38
N PRO A 13 -2.14 7.63 -0.29
CA PRO A 13 -2.52 7.54 -1.69
C PRO A 13 -1.34 7.22 -2.63
N LEU A 14 -0.16 7.74 -2.32
CA LEU A 14 1.03 7.46 -3.11
C LEU A 14 1.47 5.99 -2.94
N LEU A 15 1.48 5.50 -1.71
CA LEU A 15 1.77 4.09 -1.41
C LEU A 15 0.77 3.15 -2.08
N ASP A 16 -0.52 3.50 -2.10
CA ASP A 16 -1.54 2.74 -2.82
C ASP A 16 -1.20 2.60 -4.32
N ILE A 17 -0.84 3.70 -4.98
CA ILE A 17 -0.47 3.69 -6.40
C ILE A 17 0.78 2.83 -6.63
N ILE A 18 1.81 3.02 -5.81
CA ILE A 18 3.07 2.24 -5.90
C ILE A 18 2.77 0.75 -5.74
N THR A 19 1.92 0.39 -4.77
CA THR A 19 1.51 -0.99 -4.50
C THR A 19 0.83 -1.60 -5.72
N ILE A 20 -0.12 -0.88 -6.33
CA ILE A 20 -0.85 -1.35 -7.52
C ILE A 20 0.10 -1.61 -8.70
N LEU A 21 1.14 -0.79 -8.86
CA LEU A 21 2.06 -0.87 -10.00
C LEU A 21 3.16 -1.94 -9.86
N ILE A 22 3.50 -2.35 -8.64
CA ILE A 22 4.70 -3.16 -8.39
C ILE A 22 4.38 -4.62 -8.07
N ILE A 23 3.23 -4.90 -7.44
CA ILE A 23 2.98 -6.21 -6.83
C ILE A 23 2.54 -7.28 -7.81
N GLU A 24 1.83 -6.92 -8.88
CA GLU A 24 1.30 -7.85 -9.87
C GLU A 24 1.33 -7.22 -11.26
N ASP A 25 1.51 -8.05 -12.29
CA ASP A 25 1.47 -7.61 -13.69
C ASP A 25 0.06 -7.15 -14.10
N ASP A 26 -0.98 -7.78 -13.53
CA ASP A 26 -2.36 -7.34 -13.72
C ASP A 26 -2.71 -6.26 -12.68
N PRO A 27 -2.88 -4.98 -13.10
CA PRO A 27 -3.18 -3.89 -12.18
C PRO A 27 -4.53 -4.07 -11.47
N ILE A 28 -5.45 -4.88 -12.01
CA ILE A 28 -6.72 -5.17 -11.35
C ILE A 28 -6.49 -5.88 -10.03
N ILE A 29 -5.53 -6.82 -9.95
CA ILE A 29 -5.23 -7.55 -8.72
C ILE A 29 -4.67 -6.58 -7.67
N GLY A 30 -3.76 -5.69 -8.07
CA GLY A 30 -3.23 -4.63 -7.20
C GLY A 30 -4.33 -3.71 -6.65
N ILE A 31 -5.29 -3.31 -7.49
CA ILE A 31 -6.44 -2.47 -7.09
C ILE A 31 -7.30 -3.20 -6.06
N VAL A 32 -7.61 -4.47 -6.30
CA VAL A 32 -8.40 -5.30 -5.37
C VAL A 32 -7.69 -5.40 -4.03
N LEU A 33 -6.38 -5.67 -4.03
CA LEU A 33 -5.58 -5.79 -2.81
C LEU A 33 -5.59 -4.51 -1.98
N VAL A 34 -5.30 -3.37 -2.61
CA VAL A 34 -5.34 -2.07 -1.92
C VAL A 34 -6.74 -1.75 -1.40
N THR A 35 -7.78 -2.07 -2.16
CA THR A 35 -9.17 -1.88 -1.73
C THR A 35 -9.49 -2.72 -0.49
N LEU A 36 -9.06 -3.98 -0.47
CA LEU A 36 -9.24 -4.86 0.68
C LEU A 36 -8.48 -4.34 1.91
N LEU A 37 -7.21 -3.93 1.76
CA LEU A 37 -6.42 -3.34 2.85
C LEU A 37 -7.09 -2.10 3.44
N LYS A 38 -7.70 -1.25 2.60
CA LYS A 38 -8.48 -0.09 3.05
C LYS A 38 -9.72 -0.49 3.84
N LEU A 39 -10.41 -1.53 3.38
CA LEU A 39 -11.65 -2.01 3.98
C LEU A 39 -11.43 -2.69 5.34
N VAL A 40 -10.37 -3.50 5.46
CA VAL A 40 -10.12 -4.33 6.65
C VAL A 40 -9.24 -3.65 7.70
N THR A 41 -8.58 -2.53 7.37
CA THR A 41 -7.66 -1.84 8.27
C THR A 41 -8.07 -0.38 8.43
N GLU A 42 -8.71 -0.07 9.55
CA GLU A 42 -9.13 1.30 9.90
C GLU A 42 -7.94 2.16 10.36
N ASP A 43 -7.01 1.58 11.12
CA ASP A 43 -5.82 2.29 11.60
C ASP A 43 -4.86 2.59 10.44
N ARG A 44 -4.52 3.88 10.30
CA ARG A 44 -3.72 4.38 9.17
C ARG A 44 -2.27 3.89 9.22
N ILE A 45 -1.69 3.80 10.41
CA ILE A 45 -0.29 3.39 10.61
C ILE A 45 -0.17 1.88 10.34
N ALA A 46 -1.12 1.10 10.82
CA ALA A 46 -1.22 -0.32 10.53
C ALA A 46 -1.38 -0.57 9.02
N ARG A 47 -2.20 0.23 8.34
CA ARG A 47 -2.37 0.14 6.88
C ARG A 47 -1.06 0.42 6.13
N ILE A 48 -0.34 1.48 6.50
CA ILE A 48 0.98 1.77 5.93
C ILE A 48 1.93 0.59 6.14
N SER A 49 1.95 0.05 7.35
CA SER A 49 2.82 -1.08 7.70
C SER A 49 2.51 -2.33 6.87
N LEU A 50 1.22 -2.63 6.65
CA LEU A 50 0.78 -3.73 5.80
C LEU A 50 1.14 -3.49 4.33
N ILE A 51 0.90 -2.28 3.80
CA ILE A 51 1.28 -1.94 2.42
C ILE A 51 2.78 -2.14 2.20
N LEU A 52 3.62 -1.63 3.11
CA LEU A 52 5.07 -1.81 3.04
C LEU A 52 5.47 -3.29 3.09
N LEU A 53 4.84 -4.08 3.95
CA LEU A 53 5.08 -5.52 4.04
C LEU A 53 4.74 -6.22 2.72
N VAL A 54 3.58 -5.90 2.12
CA VAL A 54 3.16 -6.49 0.84
C VAL A 54 4.14 -6.11 -0.27
N ILE A 55 4.61 -4.86 -0.33
CA ILE A 55 5.61 -4.43 -1.31
C ILE A 55 6.89 -5.25 -1.16
N VAL A 56 7.41 -5.40 0.07
CA VAL A 56 8.62 -6.18 0.34
C VAL A 56 8.43 -7.65 -0.06
N LEU A 57 7.29 -8.26 0.29
CA LEU A 57 6.99 -9.65 -0.08
C LEU A 57 6.86 -9.84 -1.59
N GLY A 58 6.21 -8.89 -2.28
CA GLY A 58 6.09 -8.90 -3.74
C GLY A 58 7.47 -8.88 -4.40
N ILE A 59 8.34 -7.96 -4.00
CA ILE A 59 9.70 -7.85 -4.54
C ILE A 59 10.50 -9.13 -4.30
N ILE A 60 10.48 -9.68 -3.08
CA ILE A 60 11.22 -10.92 -2.76
C ILE A 60 10.75 -12.09 -3.64
N ASN A 61 9.45 -12.19 -3.91
CA ASN A 61 8.91 -13.24 -4.78
C ASN A 61 9.23 -13.03 -6.27
N PHE A 62 9.44 -11.79 -6.72
CA PHE A 62 9.86 -11.49 -8.10
C PHE A 62 11.33 -11.87 -8.39
N GLU A 63 12.17 -12.01 -7.36
CA GLU A 63 13.61 -12.32 -7.51
C GLU A 63 13.94 -13.83 -7.61
N TYR A 64 12.92 -14.71 -7.65
CA TYR A 64 13.07 -16.17 -7.84
C TYR A 64 12.31 -16.67 -9.07
#